data_AF-A0A7X6PA65-F1
#
_entry.id   AF-A0A7X6PA65-F1
#
_cell.length_a   1.000
_cell.length_b   1.000
_cell.length_c   1.000
_cell.angle_alpha   90.00
_cell.angle_beta   90.00
_cell.angle_gamma   90.00
#
_symmetry.space_group_name_H-M   'P 1'
#
loop_
_entity.id
_entity.type
_entity.pdbx_description
1 polymer ?
#
loop_
_entity_poly.entity_id
_entity_poly.type
_entity_poly.pdbx_seq_one_letter_code
_entity_poly.pdbx_strand_id
1 'polypeptide(L)'
;LSTYTVDNWSGLSEEAIKLSDLLQGIASYDSVSFVAVDGYSQNYQPQLINDGYYLLNSEVTTFPSFNTTLPGSLKKFKKLAKINVYGATSIQNFNFSLAPQESADLTFTIPSDLSDFESTEMMTEK
;
A
#
# COMPACT_ATOMS: atom_id res chain seq x y z
N LEU A 1 -8.48 -4.11 -1.86
CA LEU A 1 -7.38 -5.05 -1.57
C LEU A 1 -7.98 -6.23 -0.83
N SER A 2 -7.62 -7.45 -1.21
CA SER A 2 -8.11 -8.65 -0.51
C SER A 2 -7.40 -8.79 0.82
N THR A 3 -8.11 -9.28 1.84
CA THR A 3 -7.52 -9.69 3.10
C THR A 3 -7.26 -11.19 3.10
N TYR A 4 -6.18 -11.58 3.76
CA TYR A 4 -5.72 -12.96 3.91
C TYR A 4 -5.53 -13.26 5.40
N THR A 5 -5.76 -14.49 5.80
CA THR A 5 -5.35 -14.97 7.13
C THR A 5 -3.99 -15.64 7.01
N VAL A 6 -2.99 -15.13 7.72
CA VAL A 6 -1.62 -15.66 7.74
C VAL A 6 -1.07 -15.70 9.15
N ASP A 7 -0.21 -16.67 9.44
CA ASP A 7 0.46 -16.74 10.72
C ASP A 7 1.57 -15.68 10.82
N ASN A 8 1.55 -14.96 11.94
CA ASN A 8 2.62 -14.06 12.29
C ASN A 8 3.87 -14.83 12.75
N TRP A 9 4.94 -14.11 13.07
CA TRP A 9 6.21 -14.69 13.53
C TRP A 9 6.12 -15.49 14.85
N SER A 10 5.01 -15.38 15.60
CA SER A 10 4.73 -16.15 16.82
C SER A 10 3.82 -17.36 16.58
N GLY A 11 3.41 -17.61 15.33
CA GLY A 11 2.50 -18.71 14.98
C GLY A 11 1.03 -18.42 15.28
N LEU A 12 0.67 -17.15 15.49
CA LEU A 12 -0.72 -16.72 15.68
C LEU A 12 -1.25 -16.19 14.35
N SER A 13 -2.42 -16.67 13.96
CA SER A 13 -3.09 -16.23 12.73
C SER A 13 -3.62 -14.80 12.88
N GLU A 14 -3.42 -14.00 11.83
CA GLU A 14 -3.83 -12.60 11.78
C GLU A 14 -4.32 -12.22 10.38
N GLU A 15 -5.22 -11.26 10.29
CA GLU A 15 -5.56 -10.64 9.01
C GLU A 15 -4.40 -9.83 8.46
N ALA A 16 -4.17 -9.96 7.16
CA ALA A 16 -3.07 -9.32 6.47
C ALA A 16 -3.42 -8.97 5.02
N ILE A 17 -2.69 -8.02 4.47
CA ILE A 17 -2.71 -7.70 3.04
C ILE A 17 -1.45 -8.28 2.40
N LYS A 18 -1.58 -8.95 1.27
CA LYS A 18 -0.43 -9.46 0.54
C LYS A 18 0.36 -8.28 -0.07
N LEU A 19 1.68 -8.27 0.09
CA LEU A 19 2.50 -7.13 -0.35
C LEU A 19 2.47 -6.97 -1.87
N SER A 20 2.39 -8.06 -2.63
CA SER A 20 2.20 -8.02 -4.09
C SER A 20 0.92 -7.30 -4.51
N ASP A 21 -0.14 -7.38 -3.68
CA ASP A 21 -1.42 -6.75 -4.00
C ASP A 21 -1.35 -5.23 -3.87
N LEU A 22 -0.42 -4.70 -3.07
CA LEU A 22 -0.13 -3.27 -2.97
C LEU A 22 0.55 -2.73 -4.22
N LEU A 23 1.14 -3.60 -5.05
CA LEU A 23 1.84 -3.25 -6.28
C LEU A 23 1.02 -3.60 -7.52
N GLN A 24 -0.30 -3.77 -7.37
CA GLN A 24 -1.20 -4.00 -8.49
C GLN A 24 -1.00 -2.93 -9.56
N GLY A 25 -0.72 -3.37 -10.79
CA GLY A 25 -0.38 -2.50 -11.91
C GLY A 25 1.09 -2.41 -12.27
N ILE A 26 1.96 -2.95 -11.42
CA ILE A 26 3.40 -2.99 -11.68
C ILE A 26 3.79 -4.41 -12.05
N ALA A 27 3.83 -4.68 -13.36
CA ALA A 27 4.08 -6.03 -13.88
C ALA A 27 5.54 -6.51 -13.68
N SER A 28 6.50 -5.60 -13.69
CA SER A 28 7.93 -5.91 -13.54
C SER A 28 8.66 -4.74 -12.89
N TYR A 29 9.59 -5.06 -11.99
CA TYR A 29 10.43 -4.11 -11.25
C TYR A 29 11.65 -4.85 -10.69
N ASP A 30 12.74 -4.12 -10.46
CA ASP A 30 13.99 -4.69 -9.93
C ASP A 30 13.93 -4.85 -8.42
N SER A 31 13.38 -3.85 -7.72
CA SER A 31 13.30 -3.85 -6.26
C SER A 31 12.29 -2.82 -5.74
N VAL A 32 11.97 -2.95 -4.45
CA VAL A 32 11.03 -2.08 -3.74
C VAL A 32 11.66 -1.60 -2.44
N SER A 33 11.52 -0.32 -2.11
CA SER A 33 11.87 0.21 -0.80
C SER A 33 10.60 0.46 0.02
N PHE A 34 10.54 -0.14 1.19
CA PHE A 34 9.56 0.20 2.22
C PHE A 34 10.14 1.31 3.08
N VAL A 35 9.34 2.35 3.30
CA VAL A 35 9.71 3.54 4.07
C VAL A 35 8.68 3.73 5.18
N ALA A 36 9.17 3.86 6.41
CA ALA A 36 8.37 4.14 7.59
C ALA A 36 8.19 5.65 7.78
N VAL A 37 7.26 6.02 8.65
CA VAL A 37 6.93 7.43 8.95
C VAL A 37 8.12 8.27 9.45
N ASP A 38 9.10 7.63 10.09
CA ASP A 38 10.32 8.26 10.61
C ASP A 38 11.47 8.30 9.59
N GLY A 39 11.23 7.86 8.35
CA GLY A 39 12.23 7.79 7.29
C GLY A 39 13.09 6.52 7.32
N TYR A 40 12.90 5.62 8.28
CA TYR A 40 13.56 4.31 8.24
C TYR A 40 13.12 3.54 6.99
N SER A 41 14.09 2.96 6.27
CA SER A 41 13.80 2.26 5.02
C SER A 41 14.55 0.96 4.85
N GLN A 42 13.94 0.00 4.17
CA GLN A 42 14.54 -1.26 3.78
C GLN A 42 14.16 -1.64 2.36
N ASN A 43 15.08 -2.31 1.66
CA ASN A 43 14.89 -2.75 0.29
C ASN A 43 14.54 -4.23 0.21
N TYR A 44 13.59 -4.56 -0.65
CA TYR A 44 13.04 -5.88 -0.84
C TYR A 44 13.11 -6.27 -2.32
N GLN A 45 13.52 -7.52 -2.54
CA GLN A 45 13.51 -8.14 -3.86
C GLN A 45 12.10 -8.65 -4.20
N PRO A 46 11.72 -8.76 -5.48
CA PRO A 46 10.38 -9.19 -5.89
C PRO A 46 9.93 -10.52 -5.25
N GLN A 47 10.85 -11.46 -5.06
CA GLN A 47 10.58 -12.74 -4.38
C GLN A 47 10.09 -12.57 -2.93
N LEU A 48 10.60 -11.58 -2.20
CA LEU A 48 10.15 -11.26 -0.85
C LEU A 48 8.78 -10.57 -0.87
N ILE A 49 8.53 -9.71 -1.86
CA ILE A 49 7.24 -9.05 -2.04
C ILE A 49 6.13 -10.06 -2.37
N ASN A 50 6.45 -11.08 -3.17
CA ASN A 50 5.50 -12.13 -3.54
C ASN A 50 5.17 -13.09 -2.41
N ASP A 51 6.12 -13.31 -1.48
CA ASP A 51 5.91 -14.13 -0.29
C ASP A 51 5.28 -13.34 0.87
N GLY A 52 5.59 -12.05 0.98
CA GLY A 52 5.33 -11.28 2.17
C GLY A 52 3.91 -10.73 2.30
N TYR A 53 3.53 -10.50 3.55
CA TYR A 53 2.25 -9.93 3.96
C TYR A 53 2.47 -8.80 4.95
N TYR A 54 1.60 -7.79 4.92
CA TYR A 54 1.50 -6.75 5.94
C TYR A 54 0.36 -7.10 6.89
N LEU A 55 0.70 -7.41 8.14
CA LEU A 55 -0.22 -7.79 9.21
C LEU A 55 -0.98 -6.54 9.71
N LEU A 56 -2.31 -6.61 9.76
CA LEU A 56 -3.15 -5.42 9.99
C LEU A 56 -3.28 -5.01 11.46
N ASN A 57 -3.28 -5.96 12.39
CA ASN A 57 -3.36 -5.72 13.83
C ASN A 57 -1.96 -5.40 14.41
N SER A 58 -0.95 -6.17 14.02
CA SER A 58 0.44 -5.98 14.46
C SER A 58 1.17 -4.87 13.71
N GLU A 59 0.62 -4.41 12.58
CA GLU A 59 1.17 -3.36 11.71
C GLU A 59 2.63 -3.60 11.32
N VAL A 60 2.92 -4.84 10.94
CA VAL A 60 4.27 -5.33 10.69
C VAL A 60 4.27 -6.34 9.55
N THR A 61 5.38 -6.44 8.82
CA THR A 61 5.52 -7.48 7.79
C THR A 61 5.77 -8.88 8.38
N THR A 62 5.44 -9.89 7.60
CA THR A 62 5.82 -11.31 7.79
C THR A 62 6.12 -11.92 6.42
N PHE A 63 7.04 -12.90 6.38
CA PHE A 63 7.47 -13.57 5.15
C PHE A 63 7.45 -15.09 5.40
N PRO A 64 6.32 -15.78 5.20
CA PRO A 64 6.15 -17.19 5.58
C PRO A 64 7.29 -18.10 5.12
N SER A 65 7.75 -17.96 3.87
CA SER A 65 8.82 -18.81 3.32
C SER A 65 10.23 -18.37 3.76
N PHE A 66 10.38 -17.14 4.24
CA PHE A 66 11.67 -16.53 4.59
C PHE A 66 11.82 -16.14 6.07
N ASN A 67 10.84 -16.46 6.91
CA ASN A 67 10.79 -16.03 8.31
C ASN A 67 11.96 -16.56 9.16
N THR A 68 12.52 -17.70 8.79
CA THR A 68 13.65 -18.35 9.46
C THR A 68 15.01 -17.82 8.98
N THR A 69 15.07 -17.21 7.80
CA THR A 69 16.33 -16.80 7.14
C THR A 69 16.53 -15.29 7.13
N LEU A 70 15.45 -14.50 7.13
CA LEU A 70 15.55 -13.05 7.12
C LEU A 70 15.95 -12.47 8.49
N PRO A 71 16.84 -11.46 8.52
CA PRO A 71 17.13 -10.72 9.75
C PRO A 71 15.88 -9.98 10.23
N GLY A 72 15.80 -9.75 11.55
CA GLY A 72 14.62 -9.14 12.18
C GLY A 72 14.22 -7.79 11.58
N SER A 73 15.20 -6.98 11.15
CA SER A 73 15.00 -5.66 10.54
C SER A 73 14.30 -5.71 9.18
N LEU A 74 14.50 -6.79 8.41
CA LEU A 74 13.82 -7.02 7.13
C LEU A 74 12.49 -7.76 7.34
N LYS A 75 12.51 -8.76 8.23
CA LYS A 75 11.36 -9.61 8.51
C LYS A 75 10.19 -8.85 9.13
N LYS A 76 10.48 -7.95 10.08
CA LYS A 76 9.48 -7.25 10.91
C LYS A 76 9.51 -5.75 10.64
N PHE A 77 9.27 -5.35 9.39
CA PHE A 77 9.17 -3.95 9.03
C PHE A 77 7.87 -3.37 9.59
N LYS A 78 7.96 -2.30 10.38
CA LYS A 78 6.81 -1.70 11.08
C LYS A 78 6.42 -0.38 10.45
N LYS A 79 5.14 -0.01 10.60
CA LYS A 79 4.63 1.33 10.27
C LYS A 79 4.95 1.75 8.83
N LEU A 80 4.61 0.90 7.88
CA LEU A 80 4.77 1.17 6.45
C LEU A 80 3.98 2.41 6.05
N ALA A 81 4.69 3.45 5.60
CA ALA A 81 4.11 4.72 5.19
C ALA A 81 4.16 4.90 3.68
N LYS A 82 5.24 4.44 3.05
CA LYS A 82 5.46 4.60 1.61
C LYS A 82 6.19 3.40 1.02
N ILE A 83 5.83 3.11 -0.22
CA ILE A 83 6.50 2.13 -1.07
C ILE A 83 7.12 2.88 -2.26
N ASN A 84 8.43 2.77 -2.44
CA ASN A 84 9.09 3.21 -3.67
C ASN A 84 9.41 1.99 -4.53
N VAL A 85 9.11 2.05 -5.82
CA VAL A 85 9.37 0.95 -6.75
C VAL A 85 10.43 1.39 -7.75
N TYR A 86 11.46 0.56 -7.94
CA TYR A 86 12.61 0.86 -8.79
C TYR A 86 12.72 -0.13 -9.95
N GLY A 87 13.21 0.36 -11.09
CA GLY A 87 13.43 -0.49 -12.27
C GLY A 87 12.16 -0.90 -12.99
N ALA A 88 11.04 -0.23 -12.76
CA ALA A 88 9.82 -0.45 -13.54
C ALA A 88 10.06 0.04 -14.98
N THR A 89 10.14 -0.88 -15.94
CA THR A 89 10.44 -0.59 -17.35
C THR A 89 9.19 -0.37 -18.21
N SER A 90 8.01 -0.65 -17.66
CA SER A 90 6.73 -0.53 -18.36
C SER A 90 5.85 0.52 -17.72
N ILE A 91 5.06 1.20 -18.55
CA ILE A 91 4.00 2.10 -18.10
C ILE A 91 2.99 1.29 -17.28
N GLN A 92 2.66 1.78 -16.08
CA GLN A 92 1.63 1.19 -15.24
C GLN A 92 0.26 1.43 -15.88
N ASN A 93 -0.42 0.37 -16.28
CA ASN A 93 -1.83 0.41 -16.67
C ASN A 93 -2.64 -0.37 -15.64
N PHE A 94 -2.93 0.27 -14.51
CA PHE A 94 -3.87 -0.27 -13.54
C PHE A 94 -4.96 0.73 -13.26
N ASN A 95 -6.19 0.29 -13.46
CA ASN A 95 -7.36 1.10 -13.24
C ASN A 95 -7.90 0.78 -11.85
N PHE A 96 -7.78 1.73 -10.93
CA PHE A 96 -8.42 1.62 -9.62
C PHE A 96 -9.90 1.93 -9.81
N SER A 97 -10.75 0.90 -9.77
CA SER A 97 -12.19 1.06 -10.01
C SER A 97 -12.87 2.07 -9.08
N LEU A 98 -12.33 2.26 -7.88
CA LEU A 98 -12.81 3.21 -6.86
C LEU A 98 -11.99 4.51 -6.81
N ALA A 99 -10.99 4.66 -7.67
CA ALA A 99 -10.19 5.87 -7.80
C ALA A 99 -9.80 6.11 -9.28
N PRO A 100 -10.81 6.23 -10.18
CA PRO A 100 -10.52 6.51 -11.58
C PRO A 100 -9.83 7.87 -11.71
N GLN A 101 -8.72 7.89 -12.45
CA GLN A 101 -7.90 9.09 -12.62
C GLN A 101 -8.68 10.23 -13.29
N GLU A 102 -9.65 9.92 -14.14
CA GLU A 102 -10.53 10.91 -14.78
C GLU A 102 -11.43 11.66 -13.79
N SER A 103 -11.65 11.09 -12.58
CA SER A 103 -12.41 11.71 -11.50
C SER A 103 -11.52 12.32 -10.41
N ALA A 104 -10.21 12.44 -10.64
CA ALA A 104 -9.29 13.04 -9.68
C ALA A 104 -9.58 14.54 -9.45
N ASP A 105 -10.05 15.22 -10.49
CA ASP A 105 -10.40 16.64 -10.43
C ASP A 105 -11.88 16.80 -10.09
N LEU A 106 -12.17 17.37 -8.91
CA LEU A 106 -13.51 17.81 -8.54
C LEU A 106 -13.76 19.19 -9.14
N THR A 107 -14.54 19.25 -10.22
CA THR A 107 -15.02 20.52 -10.77
C THR A 107 -16.35 20.89 -10.13
N PHE A 108 -16.44 22.05 -9.50
CA PHE A 108 -17.71 22.65 -9.10
C PHE A 108 -17.83 24.04 -9.72
N THR A 109 -19.05 24.42 -10.11
CA THR A 109 -19.30 25.75 -10.65
C THR A 109 -19.44 26.72 -9.49
N ILE A 110 -18.56 27.72 -9.41
CA ILE A 110 -18.70 28.81 -8.45
C ILE A 110 -19.88 29.68 -8.92
N PRO A 111 -20.93 29.88 -8.10
CA PRO A 111 -21.99 30.81 -8.44
C PRO A 111 -21.44 32.23 -8.66
N SER A 112 -22.04 32.98 -9.58
CA SER A 112 -21.64 34.38 -9.83
C SER A 112 -21.90 35.31 -8.63
N ASP A 113 -22.66 34.84 -7.65
CA ASP A 113 -22.99 35.53 -6.42
C ASP A 113 -22.70 34.60 -5.22
N LEU A 114 -21.84 35.06 -4.31
CA LEU A 114 -21.40 34.34 -3.12
C LEU A 114 -21.92 34.98 -1.83
N SER A 115 -22.85 35.92 -1.93
CA SER A 115 -23.34 36.71 -0.78
C SER A 115 -23.94 35.84 0.32
N ASP A 116 -24.49 34.68 -0.04
CA ASP A 116 -25.12 33.71 0.87
C ASP A 116 -24.29 32.42 1.04
N PHE A 117 -23.05 32.38 0.55
CA PHE A 117 -22.21 31.18 0.65
C PHE A 117 -21.55 31.06 2.03
N GLU A 118 -21.94 30.05 2.81
CA GLU A 118 -21.34 29.78 4.13
C GLU A 118 -20.26 28.68 4.09
N SER A 119 -20.52 27.53 3.46
CA SER A 119 -19.55 26.45 3.28
C SER A 119 -20.01 25.40 2.25
N THR A 120 -19.08 24.56 1.78
CA THR A 120 -19.38 23.35 0.98
C THR A 120 -19.07 22.11 1.81
N GLU A 121 -20.08 21.26 2.05
CA GLU A 121 -19.88 19.98 2.73
C GLU A 121 -19.31 18.92 1.78
N MET A 122 -18.35 18.14 2.28
CA MET A 122 -17.80 17.00 1.54
C MET A 122 -18.80 15.83 1.61
N MET A 123 -19.46 15.53 0.49
CA MET A 123 -20.32 14.35 0.41
C MET A 123 -19.48 13.09 0.22
N THR A 124 -19.52 12.18 1.19
CA THR A 124 -19.05 10.80 1.01
C THR A 124 -20.15 9.97 0.36
N GLU A 125 -19.93 9.47 -0.86
CA GLU A 125 -20.82 8.49 -1.49
C GLU A 125 -20.84 7.17 -0.70
N LYS A 126 -21.99 6.48 -0.71
CA LYS A 126 -22.24 5.22 0.01
C LYS A 126 -21.85 4.00 -0.81
#